data_AF-A0A7S1DRH9-F1
#
_entry.id   AF-A0A7S1DRH9-F1
#
_cell.length_a   1.000
_cell.length_b   1.000
_cell.length_c   1.000
_cell.angle_alpha   90.00
_cell.angle_beta   90.00
_cell.angle_gamma   90.00
#
_symmetry.space_group_name_H-M   'P 1'
#
loop_
_entity.id
_entity.type
_entity.pdbx_description
1 polymer ?
#
loop_
_entity_poly.entity_id
_entity_poly.type
_entity_poly.pdbx_seq_one_letter_code
_entity_poly.pdbx_strand_id
1 'polypeptide(L)'
;ATMAADAGQGGENELQQRVRQFTEFFDSDRSTVYDEKIRTMMDKGDTRLMVDVADLRDADDKLCQKVMETPSDYLPAFDKALAETVHAINPEYGAENKAHFAVGFTGNFGTNHVTPRSLNAALINKLVCVQGIVTKCSLVRPKVLKSVHFCEKTQQLHQREYRDASSFGGLPTGSTYMTRDDEGNLLTTEYGLCEYTDSQGLHLQEMPENTEVGQLPRSVDVLVTNDLVDVAKPGDRIEVVGVYKPLAGKGDGQTDGVFRTAVIGVAVRSLAKENTQSAMTEKDIVNIREVSKAGDAFGKIAESLAPSIHGHEYVKKGLLLQLLGGMEKNLANGTHIRGDINMLMVGDPSVAKSQLLRYVLHTAPLAVSTTGRGSSGVGLTAAVTQDSETGERKLEAGAMVLADRGFVCIDEFDKMSDQDRVAIHEVMEQQTVTIAKAGIHTSLNARCSVVAAANPVYGSYDRARKTTENIGLPDSLLSRFDLLFILLDNVDEDNDKMISDHVLKQHRYRGQPQEESTLLQQVGDDEEGEGDEDE
;
A
#
# COMPACT_ATOMS: atom_id res chain seq x y z
N ALA A 1 33.91 -7.15 33.33
CA ALA A 1 33.44 -8.50 32.96
C ALA A 1 32.38 -9.02 33.92
N THR A 2 32.55 -8.91 35.24
CA THR A 2 31.59 -9.40 36.24
C THR A 2 30.28 -8.61 36.37
N MET A 3 30.27 -7.28 36.12
CA MET A 3 29.02 -6.49 36.12
C MET A 3 28.14 -6.67 34.87
N ALA A 4 28.69 -7.18 33.76
CA ALA A 4 27.93 -7.44 32.54
C ALA A 4 27.20 -8.80 32.58
N ALA A 5 27.73 -9.77 33.35
CA ALA A 5 27.10 -11.07 33.55
C ALA A 5 25.86 -10.98 34.46
N ASP A 6 25.89 -10.07 35.45
CA ASP A 6 24.79 -9.88 36.41
C ASP A 6 23.56 -9.18 35.77
N ALA A 7 23.80 -8.25 34.82
CA ALA A 7 22.75 -7.64 34.02
C ALA A 7 22.09 -8.64 33.03
N GLY A 8 22.85 -9.65 32.57
CA GLY A 8 22.34 -10.71 31.69
C GLY A 8 21.37 -11.67 32.39
N GLN A 9 21.68 -12.07 33.63
CA GLN A 9 20.80 -12.98 34.40
C GLN A 9 19.49 -12.32 34.84
N GLY A 10 19.49 -11.02 35.16
CA GLY A 10 18.27 -10.28 35.43
C GLY A 10 17.35 -10.16 34.20
N GLY A 11 17.94 -9.87 33.03
CA GLY A 11 17.20 -9.75 31.77
C GLY A 11 16.59 -11.07 31.28
N GLU A 12 17.26 -12.21 31.49
CA GLU A 12 16.71 -13.53 31.14
C GLU A 12 15.51 -13.92 32.01
N ASN A 13 15.56 -13.63 33.31
CA ASN A 13 14.43 -13.87 34.21
C ASN A 13 13.23 -12.98 33.87
N GLU A 14 13.45 -11.72 33.53
CA GLU A 14 12.38 -10.82 33.06
C GLU A 14 11.78 -11.29 31.72
N LEU A 15 12.61 -11.75 30.79
CA LEU A 15 12.14 -12.26 29.51
C LEU A 15 11.24 -13.48 29.71
N GLN A 16 11.64 -14.43 30.56
CA GLN A 16 10.82 -15.61 30.88
C GLN A 16 9.50 -15.23 31.53
N GLN A 17 9.49 -14.23 32.42
CA GLN A 17 8.25 -13.74 33.02
C GLN A 17 7.31 -13.14 31.96
N ARG A 18 7.85 -12.39 30.98
CA ARG A 18 7.07 -11.81 29.86
C ARG A 18 6.53 -12.90 28.94
N VAL A 19 7.34 -13.91 28.60
CA VAL A 19 6.90 -15.07 27.80
C VAL A 19 5.69 -15.72 28.47
N ARG A 20 5.76 -15.98 29.78
CA ARG A 20 4.65 -16.58 30.52
C ARG A 20 3.36 -15.76 30.46
N GLN A 21 3.44 -14.42 30.54
CA GLN A 21 2.28 -13.54 30.41
C GLN A 21 1.60 -13.67 29.04
N PHE A 22 2.40 -13.80 27.98
CA PHE A 22 1.86 -14.00 26.62
C PHE A 22 1.34 -15.43 26.40
N THR A 23 1.93 -16.44 27.02
CA THR A 23 1.38 -17.80 26.99
C THR A 23 0.02 -17.85 27.70
N GLU A 24 -0.12 -17.18 28.85
CA GLU A 24 -1.40 -17.06 29.56
C GLU A 24 -2.47 -16.31 28.72
N PHE A 25 -2.06 -15.36 27.87
CA PHE A 25 -2.96 -14.71 26.92
C PHE A 25 -3.52 -15.70 25.88
N PHE A 26 -2.68 -16.56 25.32
CA PHE A 26 -3.11 -17.59 24.37
C PHE A 26 -4.01 -18.65 25.02
N ASP A 27 -3.78 -18.98 26.30
CA ASP A 27 -4.55 -19.98 27.05
C ASP A 27 -5.91 -19.47 27.58
N SER A 28 -6.19 -18.17 27.52
CA SER A 28 -7.44 -17.56 28.05
C SER A 28 -8.71 -18.05 27.32
N ASP A 29 -9.92 -17.73 27.81
CA ASP A 29 -11.21 -18.21 27.23
C ASP A 29 -11.44 -17.81 25.74
N ARG A 30 -10.64 -16.89 25.17
CA ARG A 30 -10.60 -16.58 23.72
C ARG A 30 -9.67 -17.51 22.92
N SER A 31 -9.05 -18.50 23.57
CA SER A 31 -8.17 -19.52 23.01
C SER A 31 -8.77 -20.20 21.80
N THR A 32 -10.09 -20.43 21.73
CA THR A 32 -10.69 -21.09 20.57
C THR A 32 -10.46 -20.33 19.26
N VAL A 33 -10.50 -18.99 19.29
CA VAL A 33 -10.31 -18.16 18.09
C VAL A 33 -8.83 -18.14 17.68
N TYR A 34 -7.92 -17.99 18.64
CA TYR A 34 -6.50 -17.95 18.37
C TYR A 34 -5.92 -19.34 18.04
N ASP A 35 -6.42 -20.40 18.66
CA ASP A 35 -6.09 -21.79 18.33
C ASP A 35 -6.54 -22.15 16.92
N GLU A 36 -7.74 -21.74 16.51
CA GLU A 36 -8.21 -21.92 15.13
C GLU A 36 -7.34 -21.12 14.14
N LYS A 37 -6.96 -19.88 14.49
CA LYS A 37 -6.03 -19.09 13.67
C LYS A 37 -4.65 -19.75 13.58
N ILE A 38 -4.12 -20.29 14.67
CA ILE A 38 -2.83 -20.99 14.71
C ILE A 38 -2.90 -22.28 13.88
N ARG A 39 -4.00 -23.05 13.97
CA ARG A 39 -4.22 -24.21 13.10
C ARG A 39 -4.29 -23.83 11.62
N THR A 40 -5.04 -22.78 11.30
CA THR A 40 -5.13 -22.26 9.94
C THR A 40 -3.77 -21.77 9.42
N MET A 41 -2.96 -21.15 10.30
CA MET A 41 -1.60 -20.72 10.00
C MET A 41 -0.71 -21.93 9.66
N MET A 42 -0.77 -22.99 10.48
CA MET A 42 -0.02 -24.23 10.24
C MET A 42 -0.45 -24.92 8.93
N ASP A 43 -1.76 -24.96 8.63
CA ASP A 43 -2.28 -25.57 7.41
C ASP A 43 -1.80 -24.83 6.14
N LYS A 44 -1.62 -23.50 6.23
CA LYS A 44 -1.08 -22.67 5.15
C LYS A 44 0.45 -22.71 5.08
N GLY A 45 1.12 -23.14 6.15
CA GLY A 45 2.56 -23.07 6.30
C GLY A 45 3.09 -21.67 6.57
N ASP A 46 2.22 -20.74 7.00
CA ASP A 46 2.63 -19.37 7.35
C ASP A 46 3.36 -19.38 8.69
N THR A 47 4.33 -18.47 8.89
CA THR A 47 5.08 -18.37 10.15
C THR A 47 4.66 -17.17 11.01
N ARG A 48 3.72 -16.35 10.53
CA ARG A 48 3.29 -15.13 11.21
C ARG A 48 1.83 -15.20 11.65
N LEU A 49 1.59 -14.96 12.94
CA LEU A 49 0.24 -14.87 13.50
C LEU A 49 -0.19 -13.40 13.61
N MET A 50 -1.36 -13.06 13.06
CA MET A 50 -1.93 -11.71 13.18
C MET A 50 -2.82 -11.63 14.43
N VAL A 51 -2.42 -10.79 15.38
CA VAL A 51 -3.11 -10.55 16.65
C VAL A 51 -3.76 -9.17 16.64
N ASP A 52 -5.03 -9.10 17.05
CA ASP A 52 -5.73 -7.82 17.18
C ASP A 52 -5.31 -7.14 18.49
N VAL A 53 -4.93 -5.88 18.39
CA VAL A 53 -4.60 -5.02 19.54
C VAL A 53 -5.82 -4.81 20.44
N ALA A 54 -7.04 -4.84 19.90
CA ALA A 54 -8.25 -4.76 20.70
C ALA A 54 -8.38 -5.96 21.65
N ASP A 55 -8.07 -7.16 21.17
CA ASP A 55 -8.08 -8.37 21.99
C ASP A 55 -7.02 -8.33 23.10
N LEU A 56 -5.83 -7.80 22.78
CA LEU A 56 -4.76 -7.62 23.75
C LEU A 56 -5.15 -6.60 24.84
N ARG A 57 -5.83 -5.51 24.45
CA ARG A 57 -6.33 -4.48 25.38
C ARG A 57 -7.41 -5.02 26.31
N ASP A 58 -8.32 -5.83 25.79
CA ASP A 58 -9.39 -6.47 26.58
C ASP A 58 -8.83 -7.45 27.61
N ALA A 59 -7.76 -8.19 27.26
CA ALA A 59 -7.14 -9.17 28.15
C ALA A 59 -6.28 -8.52 29.24
N ASP A 60 -5.37 -7.62 28.84
CA ASP A 60 -4.56 -6.84 29.78
C ASP A 60 -4.13 -5.49 29.17
N ASP A 61 -4.83 -4.43 29.56
CA ASP A 61 -4.53 -3.07 29.12
C ASP A 61 -3.10 -2.62 29.50
N LYS A 62 -2.57 -3.07 30.65
CA LYS A 62 -1.20 -2.70 31.07
C LYS A 62 -0.15 -3.37 30.18
N LEU A 63 -0.39 -4.62 29.79
CA LEU A 63 0.48 -5.34 28.86
C LEU A 63 0.43 -4.68 27.48
N CYS A 64 -0.77 -4.32 27.00
CA CYS A 64 -0.96 -3.61 25.73
C CYS A 64 -0.19 -2.27 25.69
N GLN A 65 -0.28 -1.46 26.74
CA GLN A 65 0.48 -0.19 26.83
C GLN A 65 1.99 -0.42 26.78
N LYS A 66 2.50 -1.42 27.51
CA LYS A 66 3.94 -1.76 27.52
C LYS A 66 4.44 -2.24 26.16
N VAL A 67 3.64 -3.03 25.45
CA VAL A 67 3.93 -3.47 24.07
C VAL A 67 3.99 -2.27 23.12
N MET A 68 3.12 -1.28 23.30
CA MET A 68 3.14 -0.06 22.49
C MET A 68 4.33 0.86 22.79
N GLU A 69 4.72 1.00 24.06
CA GLU A 69 5.80 1.90 24.48
C GLU A 69 7.20 1.30 24.29
N THR A 70 7.36 -0.01 24.52
CA THR A 70 8.66 -0.69 24.52
C THR A 70 8.66 -1.99 23.69
N PRO A 71 8.20 -1.97 22.43
CA PRO A 71 8.05 -3.17 21.60
C PRO A 71 9.34 -3.97 21.39
N SER A 72 10.53 -3.36 21.49
CA SER A 72 11.81 -4.04 21.24
C SER A 72 12.05 -5.26 22.14
N ASP A 73 11.52 -5.22 23.36
CA ASP A 73 11.77 -6.26 24.36
C ASP A 73 10.57 -7.20 24.50
N TYR A 74 9.36 -6.72 24.18
CA TYR A 74 8.14 -7.52 24.25
C TYR A 74 7.90 -8.34 22.98
N LEU A 75 8.28 -7.85 21.79
CA LEU A 75 8.14 -8.60 20.54
C LEU A 75 8.90 -9.94 20.57
N PRO A 76 10.20 -10.00 20.94
CA PRO A 76 10.90 -11.28 21.01
C PRO A 76 10.35 -12.23 22.08
N ALA A 77 9.77 -11.70 23.16
CA ALA A 77 9.09 -12.51 24.17
C ALA A 77 7.78 -13.10 23.61
N PHE A 78 7.06 -12.32 22.80
CA PHE A 78 5.82 -12.75 22.18
C PHE A 78 6.06 -13.82 21.11
N ASP A 79 7.09 -13.64 20.27
CA ASP A 79 7.51 -14.62 19.26
C ASP A 79 7.87 -15.97 19.91
N LYS A 80 8.56 -15.94 21.07
CA LYS A 80 8.88 -17.14 21.84
C LYS A 80 7.64 -17.83 22.42
N ALA A 81 6.70 -17.05 22.97
CA ALA A 81 5.43 -17.60 23.48
C ALA A 81 4.61 -18.26 22.36
N LEU A 82 4.59 -17.67 21.16
CA LEU A 82 3.98 -18.28 19.98
C LEU A 82 4.70 -19.59 19.60
N ALA A 83 6.03 -19.62 19.62
CA ALA A 83 6.78 -20.83 19.32
C ALA A 83 6.50 -21.96 20.34
N GLU A 84 6.36 -21.65 21.63
CA GLU A 84 6.03 -22.62 22.67
C GLU A 84 4.61 -23.19 22.50
N THR A 85 3.62 -22.34 22.21
CA THR A 85 2.23 -22.76 21.97
C THR A 85 2.10 -23.62 20.70
N VAL A 86 2.76 -23.23 19.60
CA VAL A 86 2.82 -24.04 18.38
C VAL A 86 3.49 -25.38 18.64
N HIS A 87 4.58 -25.41 19.40
CA HIS A 87 5.27 -26.66 19.77
C HIS A 87 4.39 -27.57 20.64
N ALA A 88 3.54 -27.01 21.50
CA ALA A 88 2.59 -27.77 22.31
C ALA A 88 1.48 -28.41 21.45
N ILE A 89 1.03 -27.73 20.38
CA ILE A 89 0.00 -28.25 19.47
C ILE A 89 0.59 -29.27 18.49
N ASN A 90 1.71 -28.95 17.85
CA ASN A 90 2.40 -29.83 16.89
C ASN A 90 3.93 -29.79 17.05
N PRO A 91 4.54 -30.82 17.67
CA PRO A 91 5.97 -30.86 17.92
C PRO A 91 6.83 -30.93 16.64
N GLU A 92 6.34 -31.54 15.56
CA GLU A 92 7.07 -31.70 14.30
C GLU A 92 7.22 -30.35 13.59
N TYR A 93 6.11 -29.64 13.39
CA TYR A 93 6.10 -28.32 12.76
C TYR A 93 6.89 -27.29 13.57
N GLY A 94 6.77 -27.36 14.91
CA GLY A 94 7.55 -26.53 15.82
C GLY A 94 9.04 -26.85 15.84
N ALA A 95 9.51 -28.00 15.34
CA ALA A 95 10.92 -28.37 15.28
C ALA A 95 11.61 -27.91 13.98
N GLU A 96 10.89 -27.94 12.86
CA GLU A 96 11.40 -27.51 11.55
C GLU A 96 11.52 -25.98 11.45
N ASN A 97 10.59 -25.23 12.07
CA ASN A 97 10.48 -23.78 11.91
C ASN A 97 10.88 -22.94 13.15
N LYS A 98 11.67 -23.50 14.08
CA LYS A 98 12.01 -22.87 15.38
C LYS A 98 12.52 -21.43 15.33
N ALA A 99 13.09 -21.00 14.20
CA ALA A 99 13.74 -19.69 14.06
C ALA A 99 12.86 -18.61 13.39
N HIS A 100 11.63 -18.91 12.98
CA HIS A 100 10.89 -18.05 12.05
C HIS A 100 9.48 -17.62 12.48
N PHE A 101 9.02 -18.02 13.67
CA PHE A 101 7.72 -17.56 14.16
C PHE A 101 7.78 -16.09 14.56
N ALA A 102 6.84 -15.31 14.05
CA ALA A 102 6.72 -13.89 14.34
C ALA A 102 5.26 -13.53 14.65
N VAL A 103 5.04 -12.55 15.52
CA VAL A 103 3.71 -12.00 15.75
C VAL A 103 3.54 -10.68 14.99
N GLY A 104 2.46 -10.57 14.23
CA GLY A 104 1.99 -9.34 13.61
C GLY A 104 0.84 -8.72 14.40
N PHE A 105 0.70 -7.40 14.34
CA PHE A 105 -0.40 -6.69 14.99
C PHE A 105 -1.38 -6.10 13.97
N THR A 106 -2.67 -6.20 14.28
CA THR A 106 -3.77 -5.57 13.54
C THR A 106 -4.68 -4.80 14.49
N GLY A 107 -5.57 -3.98 13.93
CA GLY A 107 -6.62 -3.32 14.69
C GLY A 107 -6.35 -1.83 14.91
N ASN A 108 -7.01 -1.27 15.92
CA ASN A 108 -7.01 0.17 16.15
C ASN A 108 -5.92 0.60 17.15
N PHE A 109 -4.92 1.30 16.63
CA PHE A 109 -3.78 1.82 17.39
C PHE A 109 -4.05 3.17 18.06
N GLY A 110 -5.25 3.76 17.90
CA GLY A 110 -5.63 5.04 18.51
C GLY A 110 -4.64 6.15 18.13
N THR A 111 -3.97 6.73 19.13
CA THR A 111 -3.00 7.82 18.95
C THR A 111 -1.74 7.42 18.19
N ASN A 112 -1.42 6.12 18.13
CA ASN A 112 -0.23 5.62 17.42
C ASN A 112 -0.51 5.37 15.92
N HIS A 113 -1.72 5.67 15.46
CA HIS A 113 -2.08 5.72 14.06
C HIS A 113 -1.68 7.06 13.46
N VAL A 114 -0.64 7.06 12.62
CA VAL A 114 0.04 8.29 12.19
C VAL A 114 0.30 8.30 10.69
N THR A 115 0.33 9.48 10.08
CA THR A 115 0.84 9.64 8.71
C THR A 115 2.37 9.78 8.74
N PRO A 116 3.08 9.56 7.62
CA PRO A 116 4.51 9.80 7.52
C PRO A 116 4.94 11.21 7.95
N ARG A 117 4.03 12.19 7.88
CA ARG A 117 4.24 13.57 8.32
C ARG A 117 4.24 13.73 9.84
N SER A 118 3.34 13.04 10.54
CA SER A 118 3.21 13.13 12.00
C SER A 118 4.21 12.26 12.78
N LEU A 119 5.14 11.59 12.09
CA LEU A 119 6.21 10.80 12.72
C LEU A 119 7.27 11.70 13.38
N ASN A 120 6.99 12.05 14.63
CA ASN A 120 7.85 12.89 15.45
C ASN A 120 8.84 12.06 16.29
N ALA A 121 9.86 12.74 16.85
CA ALA A 121 10.84 12.13 17.74
C ALA A 121 10.23 11.49 19.01
N ALA A 122 9.03 11.94 19.43
CA ALA A 122 8.31 11.38 20.58
C ALA A 122 7.83 9.92 20.36
N LEU A 123 7.77 9.48 19.11
CA LEU A 123 7.35 8.13 18.73
C LEU A 123 8.55 7.18 18.53
N ILE A 124 9.78 7.63 18.80
CA ILE A 124 10.98 6.79 18.71
C ILE A 124 10.86 5.61 19.67
N ASN A 125 11.24 4.43 19.18
CA ASN A 125 11.16 3.13 19.82
C ASN A 125 9.75 2.67 20.20
N LYS A 126 8.69 3.37 19.79
CA LYS A 126 7.30 2.94 19.99
C LYS A 126 6.76 2.17 18.80
N LEU A 127 5.70 1.39 19.05
CA LEU A 127 4.95 0.70 18.01
C LEU A 127 3.97 1.69 17.37
N VAL A 128 4.10 1.90 16.07
CA VAL A 128 3.29 2.84 15.29
C VAL A 128 2.62 2.13 14.12
N CYS A 129 1.46 2.64 13.73
CA CYS A 129 0.78 2.26 12.51
C CYS A 129 0.89 3.42 11.52
N VAL A 130 1.54 3.19 10.37
CA VAL A 130 1.76 4.20 9.35
C VAL A 130 1.04 3.81 8.07
N GLN A 131 0.19 4.70 7.57
CA GLN A 131 -0.51 4.51 6.30
C GLN A 131 0.12 5.36 5.19
N GLY A 132 0.21 4.79 3.99
CA GLY A 132 0.74 5.51 2.85
C GLY A 132 0.71 4.72 1.55
N ILE A 133 1.31 5.31 0.52
CA ILE A 133 1.51 4.70 -0.79
C ILE A 133 2.96 4.27 -0.92
N VAL A 134 3.20 3.04 -1.35
CA VAL A 134 4.56 2.59 -1.66
C VAL A 134 5.03 3.28 -2.93
N THR A 135 6.11 4.04 -2.85
CA THR A 135 6.68 4.75 -4.02
C THR A 135 7.81 3.95 -4.65
N LYS A 136 8.62 3.30 -3.83
CA LYS A 136 9.79 2.55 -4.26
C LYS A 136 9.98 1.32 -3.40
N CYS A 137 10.31 0.20 -4.05
CA CYS A 137 10.76 -1.01 -3.37
C CYS A 137 12.24 -1.22 -3.71
N SER A 138 13.05 -1.57 -2.72
CA SER A 138 14.40 -2.05 -2.95
C SER A 138 14.36 -3.48 -3.49
N LEU A 139 15.49 -3.92 -4.04
CA LEU A 139 15.69 -5.33 -4.33
C LEU A 139 15.74 -6.12 -3.01
N VAL A 140 15.27 -7.35 -3.07
CA VAL A 140 15.37 -8.31 -1.97
C VAL A 140 16.82 -8.70 -1.79
N ARG A 141 17.32 -8.66 -0.55
CA ARG A 141 18.68 -9.03 -0.21
C ARG A 141 18.70 -9.97 1.00
N PRO A 142 19.51 -11.04 0.97
CA PRO A 142 19.69 -11.89 2.14
C PRO A 142 20.55 -11.16 3.18
N LYS A 143 20.10 -11.23 4.43
CA LYS A 143 20.75 -10.72 5.65
C LYS A 143 21.14 -11.92 6.51
N VAL A 144 22.38 -11.95 6.98
CA VAL A 144 22.88 -13.02 7.85
C VAL A 144 22.30 -12.85 9.27
N LEU A 145 21.70 -13.91 9.81
CA LEU A 145 21.33 -13.99 11.22
C LEU A 145 22.40 -14.71 12.03
N LYS A 146 22.87 -15.86 11.53
CA LYS A 146 23.78 -16.74 12.24
C LYS A 146 24.79 -17.34 11.29
N SER A 147 26.07 -17.21 11.60
CA SER A 147 27.13 -17.95 10.91
C SER A 147 27.57 -19.15 11.72
N VAL A 148 27.89 -20.22 11.00
CA VAL A 148 28.53 -21.41 11.55
C VAL A 148 29.91 -21.54 10.91
N HIS A 149 30.91 -21.68 11.76
CA HIS A 149 32.31 -21.79 11.39
C HIS A 149 32.88 -23.10 11.92
N PHE A 150 33.59 -23.81 11.08
CA PHE A 150 34.27 -25.04 11.43
C PHE A 150 35.78 -24.81 11.51
N CYS A 151 36.39 -25.27 12.61
CA CYS A 151 37.84 -25.31 12.75
C CYS A 151 38.37 -26.71 12.45
N GLU A 152 39.15 -26.87 11.37
CA GLU A 152 39.69 -28.18 10.97
C GLU A 152 40.62 -28.81 12.02
N LYS A 153 41.30 -27.99 12.82
CA LYS A 153 42.30 -28.45 13.80
C LYS A 153 41.66 -28.92 15.11
N THR A 154 40.69 -28.18 15.62
CA THR A 154 40.00 -28.51 16.88
C THR A 154 38.79 -29.41 16.64
N GLN A 155 38.34 -29.54 15.38
CA GLN A 155 37.11 -30.25 14.98
C GLN A 155 35.87 -29.68 15.69
N GLN A 156 35.91 -28.41 16.09
CA GLN A 156 34.82 -27.72 16.78
C GLN A 156 34.06 -26.79 15.83
N LEU A 157 32.75 -26.74 16.04
CA LEU A 157 31.84 -25.81 15.38
C LEU A 157 31.65 -24.58 16.26
N HIS A 158 32.07 -23.42 15.77
CA HIS A 158 31.84 -22.13 16.38
C HIS A 158 30.63 -21.47 15.70
N GLN A 159 29.71 -20.94 16.49
CA GLN A 159 28.53 -20.26 15.96
C GLN A 159 28.55 -18.82 16.42
N ARG A 160 28.17 -17.90 15.54
CA ARG A 160 28.06 -16.48 15.86
C ARG A 160 26.75 -15.91 15.33
N GLU A 161 25.98 -15.30 16.24
CA GLU A 161 24.81 -14.52 15.87
C GLU A 161 25.22 -13.09 15.49
N TYR A 162 24.64 -12.60 14.41
CA TYR A 162 24.78 -11.22 13.94
C TYR A 162 23.51 -10.45 14.25
N ARG A 163 23.70 -9.31 14.89
CA ARG A 163 22.66 -8.32 15.18
C ARG A 163 23.09 -7.00 14.58
N ASP A 164 22.17 -6.39 13.86
CA ASP A 164 22.33 -5.06 13.27
C ASP A 164 21.38 -4.06 13.96
N ALA A 165 21.57 -2.76 13.72
CA ALA A 165 20.70 -1.68 14.23
C ALA A 165 19.21 -1.87 13.85
N SER A 166 18.95 -2.60 12.77
CA SER A 166 17.62 -3.01 12.31
C SER A 166 16.99 -4.17 13.10
N SER A 167 17.68 -4.76 14.08
CA SER A 167 17.20 -5.94 14.82
C SER A 167 16.50 -5.54 16.13
N PHE A 168 15.59 -6.39 16.61
CA PHE A 168 14.90 -6.19 17.89
C PHE A 168 15.77 -6.68 19.05
N GLY A 169 16.55 -5.76 19.63
CA GLY A 169 17.31 -6.00 20.87
C GLY A 169 18.79 -6.35 20.67
N GLY A 170 19.59 -6.01 21.69
CA GLY A 170 21.03 -6.22 21.73
C GLY A 170 21.86 -5.14 21.03
N LEU A 171 23.15 -5.08 21.37
CA LEU A 171 24.11 -4.21 20.71
C LEU A 171 24.43 -4.74 19.31
N PRO A 172 24.60 -3.86 18.30
CA PRO A 172 24.99 -4.29 16.96
C PRO A 172 26.36 -4.98 17.03
N THR A 173 26.44 -6.17 16.46
CA THR A 173 27.69 -6.92 16.37
C THR A 173 28.48 -6.43 15.16
N GLY A 174 29.82 -6.43 15.27
CA GLY A 174 30.68 -6.09 14.13
C GLY A 174 30.41 -6.99 12.93
N SER A 175 30.40 -6.42 11.73
CA SER A 175 30.08 -7.10 10.45
C SER A 175 31.19 -8.04 9.96
N THR A 176 32.19 -8.32 10.78
CA THR A 176 33.32 -9.18 10.42
C THR A 176 33.02 -10.63 10.75
N TYR A 177 33.20 -11.49 9.74
CA TYR A 177 33.25 -12.94 9.94
C TYR A 177 34.40 -13.31 10.88
N MET A 178 34.15 -14.29 11.75
CA MET A 178 35.21 -14.85 12.58
C MET A 178 36.19 -15.58 11.66
N THR A 179 37.36 -14.99 11.47
CA THR A 179 38.42 -15.56 10.63
C THR A 179 39.40 -16.39 11.45
N ARG A 180 39.46 -16.15 12.76
CA ARG A 180 40.31 -16.89 13.70
C ARG A 180 39.58 -17.15 15.01
N ASP A 181 39.87 -18.31 15.59
CA ASP A 181 39.44 -18.70 16.92
C ASP A 181 40.29 -18.02 18.01
N ASP A 182 39.90 -18.15 19.29
CA ASP A 182 40.62 -17.59 20.45
C ASP A 182 42.08 -18.11 20.54
N GLU A 183 42.33 -19.31 20.00
CA GLU A 183 43.66 -19.92 19.89
C GLU A 183 44.42 -19.55 18.59
N GLY A 184 43.85 -18.66 17.76
CA GLY A 184 44.47 -18.19 16.52
C GLY A 184 44.38 -19.15 15.33
N ASN A 185 43.63 -20.24 15.44
CA ASN A 185 43.39 -21.20 14.36
C ASN A 185 42.46 -20.60 13.30
N LEU A 186 42.69 -20.95 12.03
CA LEU A 186 41.84 -20.51 10.92
C LEU A 186 40.47 -21.18 11.00
N LEU A 187 39.43 -20.36 10.88
CA LEU A 187 38.04 -20.80 10.84
C LEU A 187 37.56 -20.80 9.38
N THR A 188 36.99 -21.93 8.96
CA THR A 188 36.31 -22.06 7.67
C THR A 188 34.82 -21.86 7.87
N THR A 189 34.18 -21.03 7.04
CA THR A 189 32.74 -20.77 7.18
C THR A 189 31.96 -21.82 6.41
N GLU A 190 31.08 -22.54 7.09
CA GLU A 190 30.21 -23.52 6.45
C GLU A 190 28.90 -22.84 6.05
N TYR A 191 28.88 -22.30 4.83
CA TYR A 191 27.72 -21.56 4.31
C TYR A 191 26.40 -22.34 4.35
N GLY A 192 26.44 -23.68 4.28
CA GLY A 192 25.24 -24.52 4.31
C GLY A 192 24.55 -24.61 5.67
N LEU A 193 25.26 -24.32 6.77
CA LEU A 193 24.71 -24.31 8.13
C LEU A 193 24.42 -22.89 8.64
N CYS A 194 24.77 -21.87 7.86
CA CYS A 194 24.47 -20.48 8.17
C CYS A 194 22.98 -20.19 7.94
N GLU A 195 22.41 -19.36 8.81
CA GLU A 195 21.02 -18.91 8.69
C GLU A 195 20.98 -17.50 8.11
N TYR A 196 20.16 -17.35 7.06
CA TYR A 196 19.93 -16.10 6.36
C TYR A 196 18.45 -15.73 6.41
N THR A 197 18.16 -14.44 6.31
CA THR A 197 16.82 -13.87 6.28
C THR A 197 16.69 -12.88 5.16
N ASP A 198 15.57 -12.89 4.46
CA ASP A 198 15.35 -11.91 3.41
C ASP A 198 15.03 -10.55 4.02
N SER A 199 15.59 -9.50 3.41
CA SER A 199 15.41 -8.11 3.83
C SER A 199 15.12 -7.25 2.61
N GLN A 200 14.15 -6.35 2.76
CA GLN A 200 13.75 -5.41 1.74
C GLN A 200 13.41 -4.05 2.36
N GLY A 201 13.81 -2.98 1.70
CA GLY A 201 13.44 -1.61 2.03
C GLY A 201 12.29 -1.12 1.15
N LEU A 202 11.25 -0.57 1.77
CA LEU A 202 10.13 0.06 1.10
C LEU A 202 10.15 1.56 1.43
N HIS A 203 9.85 2.40 0.44
CA HIS A 203 9.73 3.84 0.64
C HIS A 203 8.24 4.22 0.63
N LEU A 204 7.72 4.58 1.80
CA LEU A 204 6.31 4.89 2.00
C LEU A 204 6.10 6.40 1.96
N GLN A 205 5.15 6.87 1.15
CA GLN A 205 4.78 8.28 1.03
C GLN A 205 3.37 8.52 1.57
N GLU A 206 3.14 9.70 2.14
CA GLU A 206 1.80 10.12 2.56
C GLU A 206 0.80 10.10 1.38
N MET A 207 -0.45 9.71 1.66
CA MET A 207 -1.50 9.71 0.64
C MET A 207 -1.80 11.14 0.19
N PRO A 208 -1.89 11.42 -1.13
CA PRO A 208 -2.08 12.78 -1.63
C PRO A 208 -3.36 13.42 -1.09
N GLU A 209 -4.41 12.62 -0.87
CA GLU A 209 -5.71 13.02 -0.32
C GLU A 209 -5.62 13.62 1.10
N ASN A 210 -4.64 13.18 1.90
CA ASN A 210 -4.43 13.65 3.28
C ASN A 210 -3.43 14.81 3.37
N THR A 211 -2.79 15.17 2.25
CA THR A 211 -1.75 16.22 2.25
C THR A 211 -2.39 17.59 2.22
N GLU A 212 -1.95 18.50 3.09
CA GLU A 212 -2.37 19.90 3.03
C GLU A 212 -1.99 20.53 1.69
N VAL A 213 -2.93 21.29 1.11
CA VAL A 213 -2.76 21.92 -0.20
C VAL A 213 -1.58 22.89 -0.17
N GLY A 214 -0.59 22.65 -1.02
CA GLY A 214 0.59 23.52 -1.19
C GLY A 214 1.85 23.07 -0.44
N GLN A 215 1.79 22.00 0.36
CA GLN A 215 2.98 21.40 0.97
C GLN A 215 3.43 20.15 0.23
N LEU A 216 4.74 19.88 0.26
CA LEU A 216 5.29 18.65 -0.29
C LEU A 216 4.93 17.46 0.63
N PRO A 217 4.46 16.33 0.06
CA PRO A 217 4.21 15.11 0.82
C PRO A 217 5.53 14.57 1.38
N ARG A 218 5.49 14.14 2.64
CA ARG A 218 6.64 13.54 3.33
C ARG A 218 6.66 12.03 3.09
N SER A 219 7.85 11.45 3.19
CA SER A 219 8.07 10.03 3.05
C SER A 219 8.90 9.46 4.19
N VAL A 220 8.76 8.16 4.43
CA VAL A 220 9.46 7.41 5.46
C VAL A 220 9.97 6.09 4.87
N ASP A 221 11.15 5.67 5.33
CA ASP A 221 11.71 4.36 4.97
C ASP A 221 11.17 3.28 5.90
N VAL A 222 10.74 2.17 5.31
CA VAL A 222 10.27 0.97 6.02
C VAL A 222 11.21 -0.18 5.67
N LEU A 223 11.70 -0.90 6.67
CA LEU A 223 12.47 -2.13 6.49
C LEU A 223 11.60 -3.33 6.84
N VAL A 224 11.39 -4.22 5.89
CA VAL A 224 10.62 -5.47 6.07
C VAL A 224 11.55 -6.67 5.95
N THR A 225 11.23 -7.74 6.68
CA THR A 225 12.05 -8.96 6.75
C THR A 225 11.21 -10.22 6.62
N ASN A 226 11.84 -11.31 6.15
CA ASN A 226 11.27 -12.65 6.00
C ASN A 226 10.02 -12.66 5.09
N ASP A 227 8.89 -13.14 5.62
CA ASP A 227 7.60 -13.32 4.97
C ASP A 227 6.92 -12.00 4.53
N LEU A 228 7.35 -10.85 5.05
CA LEU A 228 6.84 -9.54 4.62
C LEU A 228 7.48 -9.02 3.33
N VAL A 229 8.48 -9.73 2.80
CA VAL A 229 9.18 -9.34 1.58
C VAL A 229 8.28 -9.59 0.36
N ASP A 230 8.31 -8.66 -0.60
CA ASP A 230 7.54 -8.70 -1.85
C ASP A 230 6.01 -8.72 -1.68
N VAL A 231 5.50 -8.40 -0.48
CA VAL A 231 4.05 -8.30 -0.19
C VAL A 231 3.42 -7.06 -0.85
N ALA A 232 4.18 -5.98 -0.97
CA ALA A 232 3.71 -4.68 -1.46
C ALA A 232 4.48 -4.24 -2.71
N LYS A 233 3.76 -3.70 -3.69
CA LYS A 233 4.32 -3.18 -4.94
C LYS A 233 4.28 -1.65 -4.95
N PRO A 234 5.17 -1.00 -5.72
CA PRO A 234 5.07 0.44 -5.95
C PRO A 234 3.69 0.79 -6.52
N GLY A 235 3.04 1.81 -5.95
CA GLY A 235 1.67 2.23 -6.25
C GLY A 235 0.63 1.69 -5.28
N ASP A 236 0.93 0.62 -4.54
CA ASP A 236 -0.02 0.05 -3.58
C ASP A 236 -0.24 0.98 -2.38
N ARG A 237 -1.51 1.13 -2.00
CA ARG A 237 -1.91 1.73 -0.73
C ARG A 237 -1.76 0.68 0.37
N ILE A 238 -0.84 0.92 1.30
CA ILE A 238 -0.57 -0.01 2.39
C ILE A 238 -0.65 0.68 3.74
N GLU A 239 -0.91 -0.14 4.73
CA GLU A 239 -0.79 0.17 6.14
C GLU A 239 0.30 -0.71 6.73
N VAL A 240 1.29 -0.08 7.35
CA VAL A 240 2.43 -0.77 7.96
C VAL A 240 2.38 -0.55 9.45
N VAL A 241 2.33 -1.63 10.21
CA VAL A 241 2.56 -1.60 11.64
C VAL A 241 4.02 -1.95 11.88
N GLY A 242 4.73 -1.12 12.64
CA GLY A 242 6.13 -1.33 12.90
C GLY A 242 6.70 -0.48 14.02
N VAL A 243 7.94 -0.75 14.36
CA VAL A 243 8.66 -0.01 15.41
C VAL A 243 9.46 1.10 14.75
N TYR A 244 9.23 2.34 15.17
CA TYR A 244 9.96 3.48 14.64
C TYR A 244 11.34 3.59 15.30
N LYS A 245 12.43 3.44 14.53
CA LYS A 245 13.80 3.48 15.06
C LYS A 245 14.69 4.48 14.31
N PRO A 246 15.57 5.20 15.03
CA PRO A 246 16.67 5.92 14.42
C PRO A 246 17.78 4.93 14.05
N LEU A 247 18.19 4.94 12.79
CA LEU A 247 19.37 4.26 12.28
C LEU A 247 20.55 5.24 12.31
N ALA A 248 21.65 4.81 12.94
CA ALA A 248 22.90 5.57 12.92
C ALA A 248 23.44 5.68 11.49
N GLY A 249 23.82 6.88 11.09
CA GLY A 249 24.49 7.11 9.82
C GLY A 249 25.82 6.36 9.78
N LYS A 250 26.13 5.73 8.64
CA LYS A 250 27.45 5.12 8.38
C LYS A 250 28.48 6.23 8.08
N GLY A 251 28.80 7.03 9.09
CA GLY A 251 29.87 8.03 9.06
C GLY A 251 31.10 7.53 9.82
N ASP A 252 32.29 7.81 9.28
CA ASP A 252 33.58 7.38 9.82
C ASP A 252 33.90 8.20 11.10
N GLY A 253 33.49 7.68 12.26
CA GLY A 253 33.90 8.16 13.59
C GLY A 253 33.41 9.55 14.05
N GLN A 254 32.79 10.35 13.19
CA GLN A 254 32.23 11.66 13.52
C GLN A 254 30.71 11.64 13.35
N THR A 255 29.97 11.71 14.47
CA THR A 255 28.50 11.71 14.46
C THR A 255 27.99 13.14 14.41
N ASP A 256 27.35 13.54 13.31
CA ASP A 256 26.74 14.87 13.16
C ASP A 256 25.47 15.09 14.03
N GLY A 257 25.10 14.12 14.87
CA GLY A 257 23.90 14.18 15.71
C GLY A 257 22.57 14.05 14.94
N VAL A 258 22.62 14.04 13.61
CA VAL A 258 21.47 13.80 12.73
C VAL A 258 21.38 12.31 12.41
N PHE A 259 20.26 11.69 12.79
CA PHE A 259 19.98 10.28 12.55
C PHE A 259 18.98 10.12 11.41
N ARG A 260 19.18 9.11 10.56
CA ARG A 260 18.17 8.68 9.59
C ARG A 260 17.13 7.86 10.33
N THR A 261 15.85 8.07 10.09
CA THR A 261 14.80 7.28 10.74
C THR A 261 14.24 6.24 9.79
N ALA A 262 13.85 5.09 10.34
CA ALA A 262 13.21 4.02 9.61
C ALA A 262 12.20 3.30 10.49
N VAL A 263 11.14 2.77 9.89
CA VAL A 263 10.17 1.91 10.56
C VAL A 263 10.54 0.47 10.28
N ILE A 264 10.73 -0.35 11.31
CA ILE A 264 10.94 -1.80 11.14
C ILE A 264 9.56 -2.45 11.13
N GLY A 265 9.19 -3.01 9.98
CA GLY A 265 7.86 -3.58 9.73
C GLY A 265 7.63 -4.88 10.51
N VAL A 266 6.56 -4.88 11.30
CA VAL A 266 6.04 -6.01 12.08
C VAL A 266 4.76 -6.58 11.43
N ALA A 267 4.01 -5.76 10.70
CA ALA A 267 2.94 -6.24 9.84
C ALA A 267 2.76 -5.28 8.66
N VAL A 268 2.41 -5.83 7.49
CA VAL A 268 2.06 -5.05 6.31
C VAL A 268 0.68 -5.51 5.84
N ARG A 269 -0.23 -4.55 5.72
CA ARG A 269 -1.60 -4.77 5.23
C ARG A 269 -1.84 -3.94 3.99
N SER A 270 -2.36 -4.55 2.93
CA SER A 270 -2.76 -3.85 1.71
C SER A 270 -4.21 -3.40 1.83
N LEU A 271 -4.46 -2.09 1.75
CA LEU A 271 -5.80 -1.51 1.85
C LEU A 271 -6.65 -1.83 0.60
N ALA A 272 -6.02 -2.01 -0.56
CA ALA A 272 -6.73 -2.27 -1.82
C ALA A 272 -7.30 -3.70 -1.90
N LYS A 273 -6.62 -4.69 -1.30
CA LYS A 273 -7.04 -6.11 -1.36
C LYS A 273 -8.26 -6.40 -0.47
N GLU A 274 -8.46 -5.67 0.62
CA GLU A 274 -9.64 -5.87 1.50
C GLU A 274 -10.94 -5.37 0.88
N ASN A 275 -10.93 -4.42 -0.07
CA ASN A 275 -12.16 -3.97 -0.73
C ASN A 275 -12.80 -5.04 -1.65
N THR A 276 -12.03 -6.04 -2.09
CA THR A 276 -12.58 -7.15 -2.89
C THR A 276 -12.98 -8.36 -2.05
N GLN A 277 -12.59 -8.39 -0.77
CA GLN A 277 -12.87 -9.48 0.18
C GLN A 277 -13.32 -8.96 1.53
N SER A 278 -14.05 -7.84 1.58
CA SER A 278 -14.90 -7.55 2.74
C SER A 278 -15.76 -8.79 2.89
N ALA A 279 -15.62 -9.52 3.99
CA ALA A 279 -16.26 -10.81 4.21
C ALA A 279 -17.77 -10.64 3.97
N MET A 280 -18.22 -10.95 2.75
CA MET A 280 -19.60 -10.73 2.33
C MET A 280 -20.47 -11.49 3.31
N THR A 281 -21.27 -10.76 4.08
CA THR A 281 -22.14 -11.40 5.06
C THR A 281 -23.21 -12.16 4.28
N GLU A 282 -23.74 -13.26 4.84
CA GLU A 282 -24.87 -13.96 4.23
C GLU A 282 -26.05 -13.02 3.91
N LYS A 283 -26.24 -11.98 4.74
CA LYS A 283 -27.22 -10.89 4.51
C LYS A 283 -26.94 -10.09 3.23
N ASP A 284 -25.68 -9.79 2.95
CA ASP A 284 -25.30 -9.03 1.76
C ASP A 284 -25.60 -9.83 0.49
N ILE A 285 -25.34 -11.14 0.52
CA ILE A 285 -25.66 -12.06 -0.58
C ILE A 285 -27.17 -12.10 -0.84
N VAL A 286 -28.00 -12.09 0.21
CA VAL A 286 -29.46 -12.05 0.07
C VAL A 286 -29.88 -10.73 -0.58
N ASN A 287 -29.38 -9.59 -0.09
CA ASN A 287 -29.71 -8.28 -0.65
C ASN A 287 -29.30 -8.16 -2.13
N ILE A 288 -28.12 -8.66 -2.49
CA ILE A 288 -27.65 -8.69 -3.89
C ILE A 288 -28.60 -9.51 -4.77
N ARG A 289 -29.08 -10.66 -4.27
CA ARG A 289 -30.06 -11.51 -4.98
C ARG A 289 -31.43 -10.88 -5.09
N GLU A 290 -31.84 -10.03 -4.15
CA GLU A 290 -33.10 -9.29 -4.24
C GLU A 290 -33.00 -8.19 -5.30
N VAL A 291 -31.90 -7.44 -5.31
CA VAL A 291 -31.65 -6.40 -6.32
C VAL A 291 -31.54 -7.00 -7.72
N SER A 292 -30.89 -8.17 -7.87
CA SER A 292 -30.76 -8.82 -9.18
C SER A 292 -32.09 -9.31 -9.76
N LYS A 293 -33.11 -9.54 -8.94
CA LYS A 293 -34.47 -9.89 -9.38
C LYS A 293 -35.27 -8.67 -9.83
N ALA A 294 -34.87 -7.46 -9.43
CA ALA A 294 -35.49 -6.24 -9.95
C ALA A 294 -35.08 -6.07 -11.43
N GLY A 295 -36.04 -6.11 -12.34
CA GLY A 295 -35.78 -6.14 -13.79
C GLY A 295 -35.04 -4.91 -14.38
N ASP A 296 -34.85 -3.84 -13.60
CA ASP A 296 -34.11 -2.64 -14.01
C ASP A 296 -32.93 -2.34 -13.06
N ALA A 297 -32.12 -3.36 -12.77
CA ALA A 297 -30.89 -3.16 -12.00
C ALA A 297 -29.86 -2.32 -12.77
N PHE A 298 -29.77 -2.49 -14.10
CA PHE A 298 -28.78 -1.80 -14.93
C PHE A 298 -28.98 -0.29 -14.98
N GLY A 299 -30.22 0.19 -15.16
CA GLY A 299 -30.52 1.62 -15.16
C GLY A 299 -30.21 2.25 -13.80
N LYS A 300 -30.68 1.62 -12.72
CA LYS A 300 -30.47 2.09 -11.35
C LYS A 300 -29.00 2.19 -10.95
N ILE A 301 -28.18 1.19 -11.31
CA ILE A 301 -26.75 1.21 -11.00
C ILE A 301 -26.06 2.30 -11.81
N ALA A 302 -26.41 2.47 -13.10
CA ALA A 302 -25.85 3.52 -13.94
C ALA A 302 -26.20 4.93 -13.42
N GLU A 303 -27.43 5.15 -12.96
CA GLU A 303 -27.82 6.42 -12.32
C GLU A 303 -27.09 6.66 -11.00
N SER A 304 -26.84 5.59 -10.23
CA SER A 304 -26.14 5.65 -8.94
C SER A 304 -24.63 5.89 -9.05
N LEU A 305 -24.01 5.66 -10.22
CA LEU A 305 -22.56 5.83 -10.41
C LEU A 305 -22.12 7.30 -10.22
N ALA A 306 -22.91 8.24 -10.74
CA ALA A 306 -22.63 9.66 -10.66
C ALA A 306 -23.93 10.43 -10.39
N PRO A 307 -24.42 10.46 -9.13
CA PRO A 307 -25.68 11.10 -8.78
C PRO A 307 -25.59 12.62 -8.80
N SER A 308 -24.39 13.20 -8.81
CA SER A 308 -24.19 14.66 -8.87
C SER A 308 -24.39 15.25 -10.27
N ILE A 309 -24.21 14.44 -11.30
CA ILE A 309 -24.29 14.88 -12.69
C ILE A 309 -25.68 14.53 -13.21
N HIS A 310 -26.46 15.54 -13.58
CA HIS A 310 -27.76 15.33 -14.21
C HIS A 310 -27.59 14.88 -15.67
N GLY A 311 -28.43 13.94 -16.12
CA GLY A 311 -28.42 13.43 -17.49
C GLY A 311 -27.28 12.46 -17.83
N HIS A 312 -26.89 12.44 -19.10
CA HIS A 312 -25.84 11.59 -19.67
C HIS A 312 -26.00 10.09 -19.40
N GLU A 313 -27.22 9.56 -19.48
CA GLU A 313 -27.51 8.15 -19.18
C GLU A 313 -26.66 7.16 -19.99
N TYR A 314 -26.50 7.40 -21.30
CA TYR A 314 -25.72 6.51 -22.16
C TYR A 314 -24.23 6.49 -21.80
N VAL A 315 -23.69 7.65 -21.41
CA VAL A 315 -22.29 7.76 -20.96
C VAL A 315 -22.11 7.00 -19.65
N LYS A 316 -23.02 7.16 -18.68
CA LYS A 316 -22.96 6.44 -17.39
C LYS A 316 -23.12 4.93 -17.58
N LYS A 317 -24.02 4.50 -18.47
CA LYS A 317 -24.19 3.08 -18.84
C LYS A 317 -22.91 2.53 -19.50
N GLY A 318 -22.26 3.30 -20.37
CA GLY A 318 -20.97 2.96 -20.96
C GLY A 318 -19.85 2.82 -19.92
N LEU A 319 -19.73 3.80 -19.01
CA LEU A 319 -18.78 3.76 -17.90
C LEU A 319 -19.01 2.56 -16.97
N LEU A 320 -20.28 2.21 -16.70
CA LEU A 320 -20.61 1.03 -15.91
C LEU A 320 -20.15 -0.27 -16.58
N LEU A 321 -20.41 -0.41 -17.89
CA LEU A 321 -19.93 -1.57 -18.66
C LEU A 321 -18.40 -1.64 -18.69
N GLN A 322 -17.74 -0.48 -18.77
CA GLN A 322 -16.29 -0.40 -18.69
C GLN A 322 -15.79 -0.83 -17.31
N LEU A 323 -16.41 -0.36 -16.21
CA LEU A 323 -16.05 -0.73 -14.84
C LEU A 323 -16.22 -2.22 -14.54
N LEU A 324 -17.22 -2.87 -15.13
CA LEU A 324 -17.42 -4.32 -15.03
C LEU A 324 -16.36 -5.10 -15.82
N GLY A 325 -15.83 -4.51 -16.88
CA GLY A 325 -14.90 -5.15 -17.81
C GLY A 325 -15.55 -6.27 -18.64
N GLY A 326 -14.80 -6.78 -19.60
CA GLY A 326 -15.17 -7.98 -20.36
C GLY A 326 -14.37 -9.20 -19.93
N MET A 327 -14.64 -10.34 -20.58
CA MET A 327 -13.84 -11.54 -20.39
C MET A 327 -12.77 -11.66 -21.46
N GLU A 328 -11.51 -11.68 -21.03
CA GLU A 328 -10.36 -12.04 -21.87
C GLU A 328 -10.55 -13.46 -22.43
N LYS A 329 -10.27 -13.65 -23.73
CA LYS A 329 -10.33 -14.97 -24.36
C LYS A 329 -8.97 -15.35 -24.92
N ASN A 330 -8.39 -16.37 -24.30
CA ASN A 330 -7.18 -17.03 -24.80
C ASN A 330 -7.58 -18.20 -25.69
N LEU A 331 -7.32 -18.06 -26.97
CA LEU A 331 -7.55 -19.12 -27.94
C LEU A 331 -6.43 -20.18 -27.81
N ALA A 332 -6.75 -21.44 -28.15
CA ALA A 332 -5.80 -22.55 -28.05
C ALA A 332 -4.57 -22.43 -28.98
N ASN A 333 -4.63 -21.54 -29.98
CA ASN A 333 -3.54 -21.20 -30.89
C ASN A 333 -2.53 -20.18 -30.32
N GLY A 334 -2.73 -19.71 -29.08
CA GLY A 334 -1.86 -18.74 -28.42
C GLY A 334 -2.16 -17.27 -28.74
N THR A 335 -3.22 -16.97 -29.52
CA THR A 335 -3.65 -15.58 -29.73
C THR A 335 -4.52 -15.10 -28.57
N HIS A 336 -4.17 -13.95 -28.00
CA HIS A 336 -4.90 -13.27 -26.94
C HIS A 336 -5.94 -12.30 -27.55
N ILE A 337 -7.20 -12.39 -27.13
CA ILE A 337 -8.24 -11.42 -27.48
C ILE A 337 -8.53 -10.58 -26.23
N ARG A 338 -8.39 -9.25 -26.38
CA ARG A 338 -8.66 -8.28 -25.31
C ARG A 338 -10.11 -8.35 -24.84
N GLY A 339 -10.31 -8.28 -23.52
CA GLY A 339 -11.63 -8.17 -22.88
C GLY A 339 -11.97 -6.73 -22.46
N ASP A 340 -11.02 -5.80 -22.56
CA ASP A 340 -11.15 -4.43 -22.06
C ASP A 340 -11.91 -3.53 -23.04
N ILE A 341 -12.69 -2.59 -22.49
CA ILE A 341 -13.47 -1.62 -23.26
C ILE A 341 -12.80 -0.26 -23.13
N ASN A 342 -12.48 0.35 -24.27
CA ASN A 342 -11.92 1.70 -24.32
C ASN A 342 -12.99 2.73 -24.66
N MET A 343 -13.02 3.83 -23.91
CA MET A 343 -14.04 4.87 -24.03
C MET A 343 -13.42 6.25 -24.23
N LEU A 344 -13.94 6.99 -25.21
CA LEU A 344 -13.58 8.38 -25.50
C LEU A 344 -14.80 9.29 -25.36
N MET A 345 -14.66 10.34 -24.54
CA MET A 345 -15.64 11.41 -24.38
C MET A 345 -15.12 12.68 -25.06
N VAL A 346 -15.77 13.10 -26.14
CA VAL A 346 -15.48 14.37 -26.80
C VAL A 346 -16.64 15.31 -26.54
N GLY A 347 -16.36 16.56 -26.17
CA GLY A 347 -17.42 17.54 -26.00
C GLY A 347 -16.91 18.94 -25.77
N ASP A 348 -17.83 19.89 -25.70
CA ASP A 348 -17.52 21.27 -25.39
C ASP A 348 -16.93 21.40 -23.96
N PRO A 349 -16.28 22.51 -23.60
CA PRO A 349 -16.01 22.80 -22.19
C PRO A 349 -17.34 22.84 -21.41
N SER A 350 -17.28 22.58 -20.10
CA SER A 350 -18.42 22.68 -19.16
C SER A 350 -19.44 21.52 -19.15
N VAL A 351 -19.35 20.50 -20.02
CA VAL A 351 -20.24 19.31 -19.96
C VAL A 351 -19.83 18.23 -18.95
N ALA A 352 -19.27 18.62 -17.80
CA ALA A 352 -18.88 17.73 -16.68
C ALA A 352 -17.95 16.53 -16.98
N LYS A 353 -17.31 16.47 -18.17
CA LYS A 353 -16.39 15.38 -18.59
C LYS A 353 -15.30 15.05 -17.56
N SER A 354 -14.54 16.05 -17.11
CA SER A 354 -13.48 15.84 -16.11
C SER A 354 -14.05 15.38 -14.76
N GLN A 355 -15.30 15.73 -14.44
CA GLN A 355 -15.94 15.26 -13.22
C GLN A 355 -16.32 13.78 -13.31
N LEU A 356 -16.77 13.31 -14.47
CA LEU A 356 -17.00 11.87 -14.71
C LEU A 356 -15.71 11.06 -14.54
N LEU A 357 -14.58 11.55 -15.08
CA LEU A 357 -13.28 10.90 -14.89
C LEU A 357 -12.88 10.80 -13.41
N ARG A 358 -13.11 11.85 -12.61
CA ARG A 358 -12.85 11.82 -11.17
C ARG A 358 -13.73 10.80 -10.44
N TYR A 359 -14.99 10.64 -10.85
CA TYR A 359 -15.85 9.60 -10.27
C TYR A 359 -15.30 8.20 -10.53
N VAL A 360 -14.83 7.93 -11.74
CA VAL A 360 -14.17 6.65 -12.07
C VAL A 360 -12.93 6.44 -11.21
N LEU A 361 -12.09 7.48 -11.07
CA LEU A 361 -10.87 7.43 -10.26
C LEU A 361 -11.12 7.02 -8.80
N HIS A 362 -12.19 7.52 -8.19
CA HIS A 362 -12.51 7.21 -6.79
C HIS A 362 -13.34 5.93 -6.61
N THR A 363 -14.06 5.49 -7.64
CA THR A 363 -14.93 4.31 -7.55
C THR A 363 -14.17 3.02 -7.87
N ALA A 364 -13.24 3.06 -8.82
CA ALA A 364 -12.49 1.89 -9.24
C ALA A 364 -11.31 1.59 -8.29
N PRO A 365 -11.05 0.31 -7.95
CA PRO A 365 -10.02 -0.08 -6.97
C PRO A 365 -8.58 0.17 -7.44
N LEU A 366 -8.36 0.21 -8.76
CA LEU A 366 -7.07 0.46 -9.38
C LEU A 366 -7.26 1.43 -10.54
N ALA A 367 -7.38 2.72 -10.22
CA ALA A 367 -7.47 3.77 -11.22
C ALA A 367 -6.31 4.75 -11.09
N VAL A 368 -5.72 5.09 -12.24
CA VAL A 368 -4.63 6.07 -12.33
C VAL A 368 -5.10 7.21 -13.23
N SER A 369 -5.01 8.45 -12.73
CA SER A 369 -5.32 9.64 -13.51
C SER A 369 -4.08 10.28 -14.10
N THR A 370 -4.13 10.64 -15.37
CA THR A 370 -3.07 11.28 -16.12
C THR A 370 -3.62 12.44 -16.95
N THR A 371 -2.83 13.49 -17.15
CA THR A 371 -3.21 14.63 -18.01
C THR A 371 -2.45 14.57 -19.33
N GLY A 372 -3.08 14.91 -20.45
CA GLY A 372 -2.46 14.82 -21.78
C GLY A 372 -1.16 15.62 -21.90
N ARG A 373 -0.99 16.70 -21.12
CA ARG A 373 0.22 17.53 -21.09
C ARG A 373 1.26 17.11 -20.04
N GLY A 374 0.82 16.55 -18.92
CA GLY A 374 1.72 16.09 -17.84
C GLY A 374 2.28 14.69 -18.05
N SER A 375 1.76 13.97 -19.04
CA SER A 375 2.05 12.56 -19.26
C SER A 375 3.01 12.40 -20.43
N SER A 376 4.28 12.75 -20.20
CA SER A 376 5.32 12.36 -21.17
C SER A 376 5.32 10.85 -21.36
N GLY A 377 5.72 10.36 -22.53
CA GLY A 377 5.70 8.94 -22.88
C GLY A 377 6.52 8.08 -21.92
N VAL A 378 7.52 8.68 -21.26
CA VAL A 378 8.31 8.07 -20.17
C VAL A 378 7.47 7.83 -18.92
N GLY A 379 6.58 8.77 -18.57
CA GLY A 379 5.65 8.66 -17.44
C GLY A 379 4.43 7.76 -17.72
N LEU A 380 4.04 7.58 -18.99
CA LEU A 380 2.98 6.65 -19.38
C LEU A 380 3.45 5.19 -19.44
N THR A 381 4.66 4.95 -19.98
CA THR A 381 5.17 3.61 -20.27
C THR A 381 6.07 3.07 -19.18
N ALA A 382 7.38 3.27 -19.26
CA ALA A 382 8.33 3.06 -18.18
C ALA A 382 9.61 3.87 -18.42
N ALA A 383 10.27 4.24 -17.33
CA ALA A 383 11.54 4.96 -17.32
C ALA A 383 12.66 4.03 -16.85
N VAL A 384 13.88 4.23 -17.35
CA VAL A 384 15.07 3.60 -16.76
C VAL A 384 15.72 4.63 -15.84
N THR A 385 15.69 4.38 -14.53
CA THR A 385 16.35 5.21 -13.53
C THR A 385 17.58 4.50 -12.98
N GLN A 386 18.48 5.24 -12.35
CA GLN A 386 19.65 4.68 -11.68
C GLN A 386 19.48 4.83 -10.19
N ASP A 387 19.65 3.75 -9.45
CA ASP A 387 19.53 3.77 -8.00
C ASP A 387 20.74 4.45 -7.37
N SER A 388 20.51 5.43 -6.49
CA SER A 388 21.57 6.28 -5.93
C SER A 388 22.49 5.55 -4.95
N GLU A 389 21.98 4.53 -4.24
CA GLU A 389 22.77 3.77 -3.26
C GLU A 389 23.62 2.66 -3.90
N THR A 390 23.18 2.12 -5.05
CA THR A 390 23.76 0.90 -5.64
C THR A 390 24.40 1.14 -7.01
N GLY A 391 24.02 2.22 -7.68
CA GLY A 391 24.45 2.52 -9.05
C GLY A 391 23.82 1.60 -10.11
N GLU A 392 22.94 0.68 -9.72
CA GLU A 392 22.26 -0.23 -10.65
C GLU A 392 21.13 0.48 -11.41
N ARG A 393 20.94 0.10 -12.67
CA ARG A 393 19.84 0.61 -13.51
C ARG A 393 18.56 -0.14 -13.14
N LYS A 394 17.54 0.59 -12.70
CA LYS A 394 16.21 0.10 -12.38
C LYS A 394 15.21 0.57 -13.43
N LEU A 395 14.17 -0.21 -13.63
CA LEU A 395 13.08 0.15 -14.51
C LEU A 395 11.89 0.59 -13.65
N GLU A 396 11.52 1.85 -13.77
CA GLU A 396 10.35 2.44 -13.11
C GLU A 396 9.14 2.32 -14.04
N ALA A 397 8.13 1.56 -13.60
CA ALA A 397 6.88 1.42 -14.31
C ALA A 397 6.16 2.78 -14.41
N GLY A 398 5.68 3.12 -15.61
CA GLY A 398 4.83 4.27 -15.86
C GLY A 398 3.37 3.98 -15.51
N ALA A 399 2.54 5.02 -15.61
CA ALA A 399 1.14 5.01 -15.19
C ALA A 399 0.31 3.85 -15.77
N MET A 400 0.53 3.49 -17.04
CA MET A 400 -0.25 2.42 -17.68
C MET A 400 0.16 1.02 -17.20
N VAL A 401 1.44 0.81 -16.88
CA VAL A 401 1.97 -0.46 -16.37
C VAL A 401 1.56 -0.64 -14.89
N LEU A 402 1.54 0.45 -14.13
CA LEU A 402 1.02 0.44 -12.75
C LEU A 402 -0.48 0.12 -12.68
N ALA A 403 -1.24 0.50 -13.73
CA ALA A 403 -2.66 0.25 -13.84
C ALA A 403 -3.02 -1.09 -14.54
N ASP A 404 -2.14 -2.10 -14.53
CA ASP A 404 -2.47 -3.44 -15.08
C ASP A 404 -3.72 -4.01 -14.40
N ARG A 405 -4.69 -4.46 -15.21
CA ARG A 405 -6.05 -4.88 -14.83
C ARG A 405 -6.88 -3.80 -14.13
N GLY A 406 -6.53 -2.54 -14.33
CA GLY A 406 -7.22 -1.38 -13.80
C GLY A 406 -7.70 -0.42 -14.89
N PHE A 407 -7.89 0.83 -14.48
CA PHE A 407 -8.40 1.91 -15.30
C PHE A 407 -7.38 3.03 -15.42
N VAL A 408 -7.21 3.55 -16.63
CA VAL A 408 -6.40 4.75 -16.87
C VAL A 408 -7.34 5.87 -17.33
N CYS A 409 -7.43 6.93 -16.52
CA CYS A 409 -8.24 8.10 -16.81
C CYS A 409 -7.34 9.21 -17.38
N ILE A 410 -7.51 9.54 -18.66
CA ILE A 410 -6.73 10.58 -19.35
C ILE A 410 -7.60 11.80 -19.59
N ASP A 411 -7.27 12.92 -18.95
CA ASP A 411 -7.90 14.21 -19.25
C ASP A 411 -7.08 15.00 -20.28
N GLU A 412 -7.72 15.88 -21.05
CA GLU A 412 -7.10 16.67 -22.13
C GLU A 412 -6.33 15.82 -23.15
N PHE A 413 -6.93 14.71 -23.59
CA PHE A 413 -6.31 13.78 -24.54
C PHE A 413 -5.90 14.46 -25.86
N ASP A 414 -6.57 15.55 -26.25
CA ASP A 414 -6.26 16.34 -27.45
C ASP A 414 -4.90 17.07 -27.34
N LYS A 415 -4.42 17.38 -26.13
CA LYS A 415 -3.16 18.12 -25.89
C LYS A 415 -1.92 17.24 -25.83
N MET A 416 -2.08 15.94 -26.03
CA MET A 416 -1.00 14.97 -25.99
C MET A 416 -0.04 15.13 -27.19
N SER A 417 1.26 14.95 -26.94
CA SER A 417 2.28 15.00 -27.99
C SER A 417 2.22 13.77 -28.90
N ASP A 418 2.71 13.90 -30.14
CA ASP A 418 2.67 12.80 -31.10
C ASP A 418 3.54 11.60 -30.69
N GLN A 419 4.61 11.81 -29.90
CA GLN A 419 5.44 10.72 -29.38
C GLN A 419 4.66 9.85 -28.38
N ASP A 420 3.86 10.49 -27.52
CA ASP A 420 3.09 9.81 -26.48
C ASP A 420 1.90 9.05 -27.10
N ARG A 421 1.32 9.58 -28.18
CA ARG A 421 0.29 8.90 -28.97
C ARG A 421 0.79 7.57 -29.55
N VAL A 422 2.04 7.51 -30.04
CA VAL A 422 2.64 6.25 -30.54
C VAL A 422 2.78 5.22 -29.42
N ALA A 423 3.15 5.65 -28.21
CA ALA A 423 3.24 4.75 -27.06
C ALA A 423 1.85 4.19 -26.69
N ILE A 424 0.82 5.04 -26.63
CA ILE A 424 -0.55 4.59 -26.34
C ILE A 424 -1.08 3.65 -27.43
N HIS A 425 -0.72 3.87 -28.69
CA HIS A 425 -1.09 2.97 -29.78
C HIS A 425 -0.60 1.54 -29.57
N GLU A 426 0.62 1.37 -29.09
CA GLU A 426 1.19 0.05 -28.77
C GLU A 426 0.40 -0.60 -27.64
N VAL A 427 0.16 0.14 -26.55
CA VAL A 427 -0.51 -0.39 -25.36
C VAL A 427 -1.97 -0.74 -25.62
N MET A 428 -2.73 0.12 -26.29
CA MET A 428 -4.15 -0.14 -26.58
C MET A 428 -4.35 -1.31 -27.55
N GLU A 429 -3.35 -1.61 -28.39
CA GLU A 429 -3.42 -2.70 -29.34
C GLU A 429 -2.92 -4.03 -28.78
N GLN A 430 -1.71 -4.03 -28.23
CA GLN A 430 -1.04 -5.25 -27.81
C GLN A 430 -1.24 -5.55 -26.33
N GLN A 431 -1.72 -4.57 -25.54
CA GLN A 431 -1.80 -4.63 -24.08
C GLN A 431 -0.45 -4.93 -23.41
N THR A 432 0.63 -4.58 -24.11
CA THR A 432 2.01 -4.75 -23.70
C THR A 432 2.82 -3.53 -24.11
N VAL A 433 3.80 -3.18 -23.29
CA VAL A 433 4.76 -2.11 -23.53
C VAL A 433 6.12 -2.76 -23.75
N THR A 434 6.73 -2.58 -24.91
CA THR A 434 8.10 -3.03 -25.18
C THR A 434 9.10 -1.90 -24.97
N ILE A 435 10.12 -2.14 -24.13
CA ILE A 435 11.14 -1.14 -23.83
C ILE A 435 12.50 -1.69 -24.19
N ALA A 436 13.14 -1.04 -25.15
CA ALA A 436 14.51 -1.29 -25.57
C ALA A 436 15.35 -0.02 -25.33
N LYS A 437 15.75 0.23 -24.08
CA LYS A 437 16.55 1.41 -23.69
C LYS A 437 17.66 1.02 -22.73
N ALA A 438 18.80 1.70 -22.84
CA ALA A 438 19.94 1.56 -21.92
C ALA A 438 20.45 0.12 -21.71
N GLY A 439 20.34 -0.74 -22.74
CA GLY A 439 20.77 -2.14 -22.69
C GLY A 439 19.77 -3.11 -22.04
N ILE A 440 18.59 -2.61 -21.66
CA ILE A 440 17.48 -3.42 -21.15
C ILE A 440 16.48 -3.60 -22.30
N HIS A 441 16.18 -4.86 -22.63
CA HIS A 441 15.16 -5.24 -23.59
C HIS A 441 14.10 -6.08 -22.86
N THR A 442 13.04 -5.41 -22.38
CA THR A 442 11.99 -6.05 -21.58
C THR A 442 10.61 -5.63 -22.09
N SER A 443 9.69 -6.58 -22.15
CA SER A 443 8.27 -6.35 -22.41
C SER A 443 7.50 -6.41 -21.10
N LEU A 444 6.72 -5.38 -20.80
CA LEU A 444 5.85 -5.31 -19.63
C LEU A 444 4.40 -5.44 -20.07
N ASN A 445 3.58 -6.10 -19.26
CA ASN A 445 2.14 -6.19 -19.51
C ASN A 445 1.46 -4.90 -19.01
N ALA A 446 0.50 -4.40 -19.78
CA ALA A 446 -0.28 -3.22 -19.48
C ALA A 446 -1.71 -3.42 -19.99
N ARG A 447 -2.42 -4.40 -19.41
CA ARG A 447 -3.82 -4.71 -19.73
C ARG A 447 -4.71 -3.75 -18.96
N CYS A 448 -4.92 -2.56 -19.49
CA CYS A 448 -5.72 -1.55 -18.83
C CYS A 448 -6.83 -1.04 -19.74
N SER A 449 -7.95 -0.68 -19.12
CA SER A 449 -9.06 0.00 -19.78
C SER A 449 -8.81 1.50 -19.79
N VAL A 450 -8.86 2.13 -20.97
CA VAL A 450 -8.61 3.58 -21.10
C VAL A 450 -9.93 4.35 -21.13
N VAL A 451 -10.06 5.34 -20.26
CA VAL A 451 -11.12 6.37 -20.29
C VAL A 451 -10.46 7.70 -20.65
N ALA A 452 -10.80 8.26 -21.80
CA ALA A 452 -10.23 9.53 -22.25
C ALA A 452 -11.30 10.62 -22.36
N ALA A 453 -10.96 11.83 -21.92
CA ALA A 453 -11.72 13.04 -22.22
C ALA A 453 -10.92 13.94 -23.17
N ALA A 454 -11.59 14.46 -24.19
CA ALA A 454 -11.01 15.37 -25.16
C ALA A 454 -11.93 16.57 -25.42
N ASN A 455 -11.31 17.67 -25.81
CA ASN A 455 -12.01 18.86 -26.30
C ASN A 455 -11.92 18.92 -27.84
N PRO A 456 -12.95 19.42 -28.55
CA PRO A 456 -12.88 19.64 -29.99
C PRO A 456 -11.80 20.68 -30.33
N VAL A 457 -11.23 20.58 -31.53
CA VAL A 457 -10.08 21.42 -31.96
C VAL A 457 -10.40 22.92 -31.88
N TYR A 458 -11.63 23.30 -32.19
CA TYR A 458 -12.09 24.69 -32.20
C TYR A 458 -12.76 25.13 -30.88
N GLY A 459 -12.65 24.32 -29.82
CA GLY A 459 -13.27 24.58 -28.51
C GLY A 459 -14.79 24.38 -28.46
N SER A 460 -15.48 24.47 -29.61
CA SER A 460 -16.89 24.13 -29.78
C SER A 460 -17.07 23.11 -30.90
N TYR A 461 -18.05 22.22 -30.75
CA TYR A 461 -18.36 21.19 -31.74
C TYR A 461 -19.24 21.75 -32.86
N ASP A 462 -18.70 21.88 -34.08
CA ASP A 462 -19.45 22.30 -35.26
C ASP A 462 -20.19 21.11 -35.91
N ARG A 463 -21.52 21.13 -35.87
CA ARG A 463 -22.36 20.06 -36.47
C ARG A 463 -22.31 20.02 -37.99
N ALA A 464 -21.89 21.09 -38.65
CA ALA A 464 -21.82 21.15 -40.11
C ALA A 464 -20.60 20.38 -40.66
N ARG A 465 -19.58 20.14 -39.82
CA ARG A 465 -18.34 19.46 -40.20
C ARG A 465 -18.39 17.98 -39.87
N LYS A 466 -17.47 17.23 -40.50
CA LYS A 466 -17.32 15.81 -40.19
C LYS A 466 -16.73 15.62 -38.80
N THR A 467 -17.16 14.55 -38.14
CA THR A 467 -16.70 14.18 -36.79
C THR A 467 -15.19 14.03 -36.69
N THR A 468 -14.53 13.50 -37.72
CA THR A 468 -13.07 13.33 -37.77
C THR A 468 -12.32 14.67 -37.77
N GLU A 469 -12.82 15.67 -38.51
CA GLU A 469 -12.26 17.01 -38.59
C GLU A 469 -12.43 17.79 -37.27
N ASN A 470 -13.54 17.56 -36.55
CA ASN A 470 -13.80 18.21 -35.27
C ASN A 470 -12.94 17.68 -34.12
N ILE A 471 -12.59 16.40 -34.14
CA ILE A 471 -11.79 15.75 -33.09
C ILE A 471 -10.29 15.98 -33.29
N GLY A 472 -9.82 16.02 -34.55
CA GLY A 472 -8.41 16.26 -34.85
C GLY A 472 -7.46 15.12 -34.44
N LEU A 473 -7.99 13.90 -34.30
CA LEU A 473 -7.22 12.68 -34.04
C LEU A 473 -7.14 11.82 -35.32
N PRO A 474 -6.03 11.08 -35.54
CA PRO A 474 -5.92 10.15 -36.65
C PRO A 474 -6.94 9.00 -36.52
N ASP A 475 -7.48 8.56 -37.65
CA ASP A 475 -8.47 7.46 -37.72
C ASP A 475 -7.96 6.15 -37.10
N SER A 476 -6.64 5.94 -37.12
CA SER A 476 -5.98 4.80 -36.46
C SER A 476 -6.16 4.78 -34.94
N LEU A 477 -6.28 5.94 -34.27
CA LEU A 477 -6.60 6.00 -32.83
C LEU A 477 -8.09 5.81 -32.60
N LEU A 478 -8.93 6.47 -33.40
CA LEU A 478 -10.38 6.40 -33.26
C LEU A 478 -10.89 4.96 -33.39
N SER A 479 -10.30 4.17 -34.28
CA SER A 479 -10.65 2.75 -34.42
C SER A 479 -10.26 1.87 -33.22
N ARG A 480 -9.44 2.36 -32.26
CA ARG A 480 -9.04 1.62 -31.06
C ARG A 480 -10.00 1.82 -29.89
N PHE A 481 -10.73 2.93 -29.90
CA PHE A 481 -11.80 3.21 -28.94
C PHE A 481 -13.07 2.50 -29.39
N ASP A 482 -13.64 1.68 -28.51
CA ASP A 482 -14.85 0.92 -28.82
C ASP A 482 -16.11 1.78 -28.66
N LEU A 483 -16.08 2.72 -27.69
CA LEU A 483 -17.17 3.65 -27.42
C LEU A 483 -16.71 5.10 -27.60
N LEU A 484 -17.34 5.80 -28.53
CA LEU A 484 -17.13 7.23 -28.76
C LEU A 484 -18.40 8.00 -28.44
N PHE A 485 -18.35 8.80 -27.38
CA PHE A 485 -19.45 9.66 -26.96
C PHE A 485 -19.15 11.12 -27.31
N ILE A 486 -20.08 11.72 -28.06
CA ILE A 486 -20.06 13.15 -28.38
C ILE A 486 -21.06 13.84 -27.45
N LEU A 487 -20.53 14.64 -26.53
CA LEU A 487 -21.28 15.43 -25.58
C LEU A 487 -21.39 16.85 -26.12
N LEU A 488 -22.56 17.16 -26.65
CA LEU A 488 -22.89 18.48 -27.17
C LEU A 488 -23.60 19.27 -26.08
N ASP A 489 -23.20 20.52 -25.91
CA ASP A 489 -23.96 21.45 -25.08
C ASP A 489 -25.16 21.95 -25.89
N ASN A 490 -26.36 21.45 -25.55
CA ASN A 490 -27.61 21.88 -26.17
C ASN A 490 -28.23 22.93 -25.27
N VAL A 491 -28.27 24.18 -25.74
CA VAL A 491 -28.97 25.28 -25.04
C VAL A 491 -30.47 25.01 -25.12
N ASP A 492 -31.04 24.49 -24.04
CA ASP A 492 -32.45 24.18 -23.91
C ASP A 492 -32.93 24.58 -22.51
N GLU A 493 -33.89 25.50 -22.45
CA GLU A 493 -34.32 26.15 -21.20
C GLU A 493 -34.86 25.15 -20.18
N ASP A 494 -35.56 24.11 -20.64
CA ASP A 494 -36.13 23.08 -19.77
C ASP A 494 -35.03 22.22 -19.12
N ASN A 495 -34.03 21.83 -19.92
CA ASN A 495 -32.89 21.05 -19.43
C ASN A 495 -32.00 21.86 -18.49
N ASP A 496 -31.74 23.13 -18.82
CA ASP A 496 -30.96 24.04 -17.98
C ASP A 496 -31.63 24.28 -16.63
N LYS A 497 -32.97 24.37 -16.61
CA LYS A 497 -33.75 24.48 -15.38
C LYS A 497 -33.65 23.20 -14.53
N MET A 498 -33.75 22.02 -15.15
CA MET A 498 -33.58 20.74 -14.45
C MET A 498 -32.17 20.59 -13.88
N ILE A 499 -31.14 20.95 -14.65
CA ILE A 499 -29.73 20.93 -14.21
C ILE A 499 -29.54 21.90 -13.04
N SER A 500 -30.07 23.12 -13.16
CA SER A 500 -29.99 24.14 -12.09
C SER A 500 -30.67 23.67 -10.82
N ASP A 501 -31.88 23.12 -10.90
CA ASP A 501 -32.60 22.55 -9.76
C ASP A 501 -31.82 21.39 -9.13
N HIS A 502 -31.18 20.55 -9.94
CA HIS A 502 -30.36 19.43 -9.48
C HIS A 502 -29.12 19.93 -8.72
N VAL A 503 -28.39 20.89 -9.28
CA VAL A 503 -27.21 21.50 -8.65
C VAL A 503 -27.61 22.20 -7.35
N LEU A 504 -28.70 22.97 -7.35
CA LEU A 504 -29.23 23.62 -6.15
C LEU A 504 -29.64 22.60 -5.08
N LYS A 505 -30.29 21.51 -5.45
CA LYS A 505 -30.62 20.41 -4.52
C LYS A 505 -29.36 19.82 -3.90
N GLN A 506 -28.33 19.54 -4.72
CA GLN A 506 -27.08 18.98 -4.23
C GLN A 506 -26.36 19.94 -3.27
N HIS A 507 -26.33 21.24 -3.57
CA HIS A 507 -25.76 22.25 -2.67
C HIS A 507 -26.57 22.43 -1.38
N ARG A 508 -27.92 22.35 -1.44
CA ARG A 508 -28.78 22.38 -0.26
C ARG A 508 -28.63 21.13 0.61
N TYR A 509 -28.42 19.97 0.00
CA TYR A 509 -28.22 18.71 0.73
C TYR A 509 -26.84 18.64 1.42
N ARG A 510 -25.84 19.37 0.90
CA ARG A 510 -24.53 19.57 1.55
C ARG A 510 -24.59 20.48 2.80
N GLY A 511 -25.73 21.10 3.09
CA GLY A 511 -25.89 22.09 4.15
C GLY A 511 -26.19 21.56 5.55
N GLN A 512 -26.20 20.24 5.78
CA GLN A 512 -26.06 19.72 7.14
C GLN A 512 -24.58 19.42 7.38
N PRO A 513 -23.88 20.17 8.24
CA PRO A 513 -22.62 19.69 8.78
C PRO A 513 -22.94 18.36 9.46
N GLN A 514 -22.29 17.28 9.05
CA GLN A 514 -22.05 16.21 10.00
C GLN A 514 -21.32 16.89 11.16
N GLU A 515 -21.93 16.89 12.34
CA GLU A 515 -21.25 17.20 13.58
C GLU A 515 -20.05 16.24 13.65
N GLU A 516 -18.89 16.73 13.20
CA GLU A 516 -17.61 16.19 13.62
C GLU A 516 -17.69 16.12 15.14
N SER A 517 -17.56 14.90 15.66
CA SER A 517 -17.52 14.64 17.09
C SER A 517 -16.35 15.40 17.70
N THR A 518 -16.61 16.63 18.14
CA THR A 518 -15.79 17.39 19.07
C THR A 518 -15.99 16.85 20.48
N LEU A 519 -15.68 15.56 20.66
CA LEU A 519 -15.32 15.04 21.98
C LEU A 519 -13.81 15.19 22.11
N LEU A 520 -13.34 16.39 22.46
CA LEU A 520 -12.04 16.68 23.09
C LEU A 520 -11.82 18.22 23.21
N GLN A 521 -12.63 18.91 24.01
CA GLN A 521 -12.22 20.14 24.71
C GLN A 521 -13.25 20.55 25.77
N GLN A 522 -13.25 19.81 26.89
CA GLN A 522 -13.75 20.30 28.17
C GLN A 522 -12.80 19.84 29.26
N VAL A 523 -11.59 20.41 29.29
CA VAL A 523 -10.79 20.52 30.51
C VAL A 523 -9.96 21.81 30.39
N GLY A 524 -10.21 22.74 31.32
CA GLY A 524 -9.32 23.84 31.66
C GLY A 524 -9.64 25.14 30.94
N ASP A 525 -10.42 25.99 31.58
CA ASP A 525 -10.07 27.40 31.83
C ASP A 525 -11.17 28.01 32.73
N ASP A 526 -11.16 27.57 33.99
CA ASP A 526 -11.66 28.35 35.12
C ASP A 526 -10.41 28.84 35.85
N GLU A 527 -10.00 30.09 35.63
CA GLU A 527 -9.40 30.99 36.64
C GLU A 527 -9.03 32.36 36.03
N GLU A 528 -9.21 33.39 36.86
CA GLU A 528 -8.88 34.82 36.67
C GLU A 528 -9.87 35.64 35.82
N GLY A 529 -10.56 36.67 36.32
CA GLY A 529 -10.43 37.45 37.54
C GLY A 529 -11.04 38.83 37.24
N GLU A 530 -11.93 39.31 38.11
CA GLU A 530 -12.58 40.61 38.05
C GLU A 530 -11.57 41.78 37.92
N GLY A 531 -11.94 42.82 37.17
CA GLY A 531 -11.16 44.03 37.00
C GLY A 531 -11.95 45.13 36.30
N ASP A 532 -12.58 45.95 37.14
CA ASP A 532 -13.46 47.10 36.87
C ASP A 532 -12.94 48.18 35.90
N GLU A 533 -13.93 48.81 35.26
CA GLU A 533 -14.19 50.26 35.08
C GLU A 533 -13.15 51.23 34.46
N ASP A 534 -13.67 51.97 33.47
CA ASP A 534 -13.55 53.42 33.20
C ASP A 534 -12.16 54.09 33.05
N GLU A 535 -11.79 54.41 31.80
CA GLU A 535 -11.72 55.78 31.21
C GLU A 535 -11.27 55.75 29.74
#